data_AF-A0A1V4QNZ4-F1
#
_entry.id   AF-A0A1V4QNZ4-F1
#
_cell.length_a   1.000
_cell.length_b   1.000
_cell.length_c   1.000
_cell.angle_alpha   90.00
_cell.angle_beta   90.00
_cell.angle_gamma   90.00
#
_symmetry.space_group_name_H-M   'P 1'
#
loop_
_entity.id
_entity.type
_entity.pdbx_description
1 polymer ?
#
loop_
_entity_poly.entity_id
_entity_poly.type
_entity_poly.pdbx_seq_one_letter_code
_entity_poly.pdbx_strand_id
1 'polypeptide(L)' 'MKKRNKRTMIVGDHQISPLTEHILDRMGREGLIIRQRLEQFYQHRSNLNQPLGNNSPNDAAPIEFFDNQSG' A
#
# COMPACT_ATOMS: atom_id res chain seq x y z
N MET A 1 -29.23 -23.31 3.07
CA MET A 1 -27.87 -23.07 3.58
C MET A 1 -27.14 -22.15 2.59
N LYS A 2 -26.85 -20.89 2.94
CA LYS A 2 -26.17 -19.95 2.02
C LYS A 2 -24.68 -20.29 1.96
N LYS A 3 -24.19 -20.72 0.78
CA LYS A 3 -22.78 -21.01 0.51
C LYS A 3 -22.00 -19.69 0.59
N ARG A 4 -21.36 -19.43 1.74
CA ARG A 4 -20.52 -18.25 1.96
C ARG A 4 -19.27 -18.40 1.09
N ASN A 5 -19.25 -17.75 -0.08
CA ASN A 5 -18.03 -17.60 -0.86
C ASN A 5 -17.01 -16.84 -0.01
N LYS A 6 -16.00 -17.56 0.49
CA LYS A 6 -14.90 -16.97 1.25
C LYS A 6 -14.13 -16.07 0.29
N ARG A 7 -14.39 -14.76 0.32
CA ARG A 7 -13.52 -13.77 -0.33
C ARG A 7 -12.18 -13.83 0.40
N THR A 8 -11.16 -14.34 -0.27
CA THR A 8 -9.79 -14.32 0.25
C THR A 8 -9.35 -12.86 0.33
N MET A 9 -9.33 -12.32 1.53
CA MET A 9 -8.76 -11.01 1.80
C MET A 9 -7.25 -11.17 1.73
N ILE A 10 -6.63 -10.70 0.64
CA ILE A 10 -5.17 -10.67 0.51
C ILE A 10 -4.70 -9.55 1.46
N VAL A 11 -4.24 -9.95 2.64
CA VAL A 11 -3.53 -9.06 3.56
C VAL A 11 -2.19 -8.77 2.89
N GLY A 12 -2.10 -7.61 2.26
CA GLY A 12 -0.97 -7.18 1.45
C GLY A 12 0.19 -6.75 2.31
N ASP A 13 0.88 -7.70 2.91
CA ASP A 13 2.29 -7.47 3.21
C ASP A 13 3.03 -7.57 1.86
N HIS A 14 3.78 -6.53 1.52
CA HIS A 14 4.50 -6.34 0.26
C HIS A 14 5.66 -7.34 0.05
N GLN A 15 5.55 -8.52 0.65
CA GLN A 15 6.57 -9.55 0.70
C GLN A 15 6.11 -10.79 -0.04
N ILE A 16 7.02 -11.35 -0.81
CA ILE A 16 6.83 -12.65 -1.46
C ILE A 16 6.67 -13.70 -0.34
N SER A 17 5.61 -14.52 -0.45
CA SER A 17 5.37 -15.54 0.57
C SER A 17 6.53 -16.55 0.64
N PRO A 18 6.85 -17.12 1.81
CA PRO A 18 7.93 -18.10 1.94
C PRO A 18 7.79 -19.30 1.00
N LEU A 19 6.55 -19.75 0.74
CA LEU A 19 6.28 -20.83 -0.21
C LEU A 19 6.59 -20.40 -1.65
N THR A 20 6.19 -19.18 -2.03
CA THR A 20 6.49 -18.63 -3.35
C THR A 20 8.00 -18.50 -3.54
N GLU A 21 8.72 -17.99 -2.54
CA GLU A 21 10.18 -17.88 -2.57
C GLU A 21 10.84 -19.25 -2.77
N HIS A 22 10.39 -20.27 -2.03
CA HIS A 22 10.89 -21.63 -2.19
C HIS A 22 10.67 -22.18 -3.61
N ILE A 23 9.50 -21.95 -4.21
CA ILE A 23 9.21 -22.39 -5.58
C ILE A 23 10.13 -21.69 -6.58
N LEU A 24 10.30 -20.38 -6.44
CA LEU A 24 11.15 -19.58 -7.33
C LEU A 24 12.61 -20.02 -7.23
N ASP A 25 13.12 -20.28 -6.03
CA ASP A 25 14.49 -20.78 -5.84
C ASP A 25 14.70 -22.14 -6.55
N ARG A 26 13.72 -23.05 -6.46
CA ARG A 26 13.76 -24.35 -7.14
C ARG A 26 13.75 -24.25 -8.68
N MET A 27 13.30 -23.13 -9.24
CA MET A 27 13.32 -22.87 -10.68
C MET A 27 14.68 -22.33 -11.18
N GLY A 28 15.58 -21.92 -10.29
CA GLY A 28 16.87 -21.34 -10.64
C GLY A 28 16.74 -19.99 -11.35
N ARG A 29 17.36 -19.85 -12.53
CA ARG A 29 17.48 -18.54 -13.23
C ARG A 29 16.13 -17.94 -13.61
N GLU A 30 15.18 -18.75 -14.08
CA GLU A 30 13.84 -18.29 -14.43
C GLU A 30 13.08 -17.79 -13.20
N GLY A 31 13.25 -18.48 -12.06
CA GLY A 31 12.66 -18.08 -10.79
C GLY A 31 13.17 -16.72 -10.31
N LEU A 32 14.47 -16.44 -10.47
CA LEU A 32 15.06 -15.13 -10.15
C LEU A 32 14.41 -13.99 -10.96
N ILE A 33 14.17 -14.21 -12.26
CA ILE A 33 13.52 -13.22 -13.14
C ILE A 33 12.07 -12.98 -12.70
N ILE A 34 11.34 -14.06 -12.38
CA ILE A 34 9.95 -13.96 -11.90
C ILE A 34 9.89 -13.25 -10.55
N ARG A 35 10.84 -13.53 -9.64
CA ARG A 35 10.94 -12.86 -8.33
C ARG A 35 11.05 -11.34 -8.49
N GLN A 36 11.98 -10.87 -9.33
CA GLN A 36 12.17 -9.44 -9.58
C GLN A 36 10.89 -8.78 -10.12
N ARG A 37 10.17 -9.45 -11.03
CA ARG A 37 8.91 -8.94 -11.56
C ARG A 37 7.81 -8.88 -10.51
N LEU A 38 7.75 -9.85 -9.61
CA LEU A 38 6.79 -9.86 -8.50
C LEU A 38 7.08 -8.73 -7.50
N GLU A 39 8.33 -8.52 -7.13
CA GLU A 39 8.73 -7.40 -6.27
C GLU A 39 8.33 -6.05 -6.89
N GLN A 40 8.62 -5.86 -8.18
CA GLN A 40 8.18 -4.67 -8.92
C GLN A 40 6.65 -4.54 -8.90
N PHE A 41 5.92 -5.60 -9.22
CA PHE A 41 4.46 -5.58 -9.23
C PHE A 41 3.86 -5.18 -7.87
N TYR A 42 4.40 -5.71 -6.77
CA TYR A 42 3.97 -5.37 -5.42
C TYR A 42 4.28 -3.90 -5.06
N GLN A 43 5.44 -3.37 -5.46
CA GLN A 43 5.78 -1.95 -5.30
C GLN A 43 4.86 -1.02 -6.12
N HIS A 44 4.51 -1.39 -7.35
CA HIS A 44 3.60 -0.57 -8.16
C HIS A 44 2.19 -0.54 -7.57
N ARG A 45 1.73 -1.66 -7.02
CA ARG A 45 0.44 -1.73 -6.31
C ARG A 45 0.45 -0.97 -5.00
N SER A 46 1.56 -0.97 -4.26
CA SER A 46 1.69 -0.21 -3.01
C SER A 46 1.59 1.28 -3.24
N ASN A 47 2.22 1.77 -4.30
CA ASN A 47 2.20 3.19 -4.67
C ASN A 47 0.82 3.65 -5.15
N LEU A 48 0.03 2.77 -5.76
CA LEU A 48 -1.35 3.07 -6.16
C LEU A 48 -2.34 3.06 -4.99
N ASN A 49 -2.04 2.30 -3.94
CA ASN A 49 -2.85 2.18 -2.73
C ASN A 49 -2.31 3.02 -1.56
N GLN A 50 -1.34 3.90 -1.78
CA GLN A 50 -0.94 4.88 -0.78
C GLN A 50 -2.14 5.81 -0.57
N PRO A 51 -2.79 5.84 0.62
CA PRO A 51 -3.76 6.87 0.87
C PRO A 51 -3.01 8.19 0.70
N LEU A 52 -3.46 9.05 -0.22
CA LEU A 52 -3.05 10.45 -0.19
C LEU A 52 -3.19 10.88 1.26
N GLY A 53 -2.07 11.29 1.87
CA GLY A 53 -2.05 11.70 3.26
C GLY A 53 -3.25 12.60 3.53
N ASN A 54 -3.91 12.38 4.66
CA ASN A 54 -5.06 13.14 5.10
C ASN A 54 -4.66 14.62 5.25
N ASN A 55 -4.59 15.37 4.15
CA ASN A 55 -4.71 16.81 4.17
C ASN A 55 -6.19 17.11 4.39
N SER A 56 -6.63 16.87 5.62
CA SER A 56 -7.87 17.45 6.11
C SER A 56 -7.66 18.96 6.10
N PRO A 57 -8.45 19.76 5.35
CA PRO A 57 -8.30 21.22 5.33
C PRO A 57 -8.69 21.89 6.66
N ASN A 58 -9.02 21.10 7.69
CA ASN A 58 -9.51 21.58 8.98
C ASN A 58 -8.41 21.75 10.05
N ASP A 59 -7.16 21.37 9.77
CA ASP A 59 -6.02 21.69 10.65
C ASP A 59 -5.39 23.06 10.32
N ALA A 60 -6.05 23.87 9.50
CA ALA A 60 -5.76 25.29 9.44
C ALA A 60 -6.06 25.88 10.83
N ALA A 61 -4.99 26.20 11.55
CA ALA A 61 -5.04 26.93 12.81
C ALA A 61 -6.07 28.07 12.73
N PRO A 62 -6.83 28.37 13.81
CA PRO A 62 -7.73 29.51 13.83
C PRO A 62 -6.98 30.72 13.31
N ILE A 63 -7.50 31.36 12.27
CA ILE A 63 -7.00 32.65 11.83
C ILE A 63 -7.25 33.59 13.01
N GLU A 64 -6.18 33.89 13.76
CA GLU A 64 -6.21 34.92 14.79
C GLU A 64 -6.55 36.23 14.08
N PHE A 65 -7.79 36.70 14.26
CA PHE A 65 -8.19 38.03 13.85
C PHE A 65 -7.40 39.01 14.72
N PHE A 66 -6.32 39.55 14.19
CA PHE A 66 -5.70 40.72 14.80
C PHE A 66 -6.70 41.87 14.71
N ASP A 67 -7.35 42.17 15.84
CA ASP A 67 -8.02 43.44 16.07
C ASP A 67 -6.98 44.54 15.90
N ASN A 68 -6.86 45.11 14.70
CA ASN A 68 -6.08 46.31 14.53
C ASN A 68 -6.93 47.48 15.00
N GLN A 69 -6.83 47.74 16.30
CA GLN A 69 -7.29 48.97 16.93
C GLN A 69 -6.69 50.19 16.22
N SER A 70 -7.47 51.26 16.27
CA SER A 70 -7.33 52.55 15.60
C SER A 70 -5.95 53.19 15.63
N GLY A 71 -5.67 53.94 14.55
CA GLY A 71 -4.71 55.03 14.47
C GLY A 71 -5.00 55.87 13.24
#